data_AF-A0A2X2LUP2-F1
#
_entry.id   AF-A0A2X2LUP2-F1
#
_cell.length_a   1.000
_cell.length_b   1.000
_cell.length_c   1.000
_cell.angle_alpha   90.00
_cell.angle_beta   90.00
_cell.angle_gamma   90.00
#
_symmetry.space_group_name_H-M   'P 1'
#
loop_
_entity.id
_entity.type
_entity.pdbx_description
1 polymer ?
#
loop_
_entity_poly.entity_id
_entity_poly.type
_entity_poly.pdbx_seq_one_letter_code
_entity_poly.pdbx_strand_id
1 'polypeptide(L)'
;MSVNGYGKVYLIGAGPGNPNYLTKKAERLIREADVILYDRLVNPLILQYSKSTTEIIDVGKKPYAKHIQQEKINECIVEAARRYNKVVRLKGATQQYLDEFKKKLTH
;
A
#
# COMPACT_ATOMS: atom_id res chain seq x y z
N MET A 1 -23.43 9.74 -0.33
CA MET A 1 -22.85 9.60 1.02
C MET A 1 -22.69 8.12 1.31
N SER A 2 -21.50 7.66 1.73
CA SER A 2 -21.29 6.24 2.07
C SER A 2 -21.92 5.96 3.44
N VAL A 3 -22.56 4.81 3.60
CA VAL A 3 -23.51 4.51 4.69
C VAL A 3 -22.84 4.19 6.04
N ASN A 4 -21.61 4.64 6.29
CA ASN A 4 -20.87 4.38 7.52
C ASN A 4 -19.87 5.53 7.72
N GLY A 5 -19.70 6.04 8.94
CA GLY A 5 -18.81 7.17 9.29
C GLY A 5 -17.30 6.94 9.06
N TYR A 6 -16.94 6.00 8.18
CA TYR A 6 -15.57 5.69 7.77
C TYR A 6 -15.39 5.96 6.26
N GLY A 7 -14.23 6.48 5.90
CA GLY A 7 -13.79 6.59 4.52
C GLY A 7 -13.50 5.24 3.87
N LYS A 8 -13.34 5.27 2.55
CA LYS A 8 -13.10 4.08 1.73
C LYS A 8 -11.64 3.68 1.81
N VAL A 9 -11.40 2.40 2.08
CA VAL A 9 -10.07 1.79 2.11
C VAL A 9 -9.84 1.00 0.82
N TYR A 10 -8.69 1.23 0.18
CA TYR A 10 -8.25 0.51 -1.01
C TYR A 10 -6.96 -0.24 -0.72
N LEU A 11 -6.98 -1.57 -0.85
CA LEU A 11 -5.79 -2.41 -0.78
C LEU A 11 -5.19 -2.54 -2.17
N ILE A 12 -3.94 -2.11 -2.34
CA ILE A 12 -3.27 -2.03 -3.65
C ILE A 12 -1.95 -2.77 -3.58
N GLY A 13 -1.70 -3.64 -4.56
CA GLY A 13 -0.38 -4.22 -4.80
C GLY A 13 0.48 -3.27 -5.62
N ALA A 14 1.68 -2.95 -5.13
CA ALA A 14 2.67 -2.13 -5.82
C ALA A 14 3.44 -2.90 -6.91
N GLY A 15 3.27 -4.23 -6.98
CA GLY A 15 4.01 -5.09 -7.87
C GLY A 15 5.48 -5.25 -7.45
N PRO A 16 6.37 -5.65 -8.39
CA PRO A 16 7.81 -5.89 -8.16
C PRO A 16 8.64 -4.68 -7.74
N GLY A 17 8.05 -3.49 -7.72
CA GLY A 17 8.77 -2.25 -7.46
C GLY A 17 9.07 -1.40 -8.68
N ASN A 18 8.87 -1.87 -9.93
CA ASN A 18 8.90 -0.96 -11.08
C ASN A 18 7.53 -0.24 -11.19
N PRO A 19 7.47 1.10 -11.14
CA PRO A 19 6.23 1.86 -11.27
C PRO A 19 5.40 1.51 -12.51
N ASN A 20 6.03 1.09 -13.61
CA ASN A 20 5.36 0.70 -14.85
C ASN A 20 4.51 -0.58 -14.72
N TYR A 21 4.67 -1.34 -13.63
CA TYR A 21 3.82 -2.50 -13.33
C TYR A 21 2.57 -2.15 -12.51
N LEU A 22 2.39 -0.89 -12.14
CA LEU A 22 1.12 -0.46 -11.55
C LEU A 22 -0.01 -0.56 -12.57
N THR A 23 -1.14 -1.08 -12.12
CA THR A 23 -2.35 -0.98 -12.92
C THR A 23 -2.81 0.48 -12.99
N LYS A 24 -3.45 0.87 -14.09
CA LYS A 24 -4.05 2.23 -14.23
C LYS A 24 -5.00 2.57 -13.07
N LYS A 25 -5.72 1.57 -12.55
CA LYS A 25 -6.59 1.74 -11.37
C LYS A 25 -5.80 2.04 -10.10
N ALA A 26 -4.68 1.35 -9.88
CA ALA A 26 -3.82 1.57 -8.73
C ALA A 26 -3.23 2.98 -8.73
N GLU A 27 -2.67 3.41 -9.86
CA GLU A 27 -2.11 4.75 -10.02
C GLU A 27 -3.17 5.85 -9.78
N ARG A 28 -4.37 5.70 -10.34
CA ARG A 28 -5.48 6.64 -10.10
C ARG A 28 -5.84 6.73 -8.61
N LEU A 29 -5.92 5.59 -7.92
CA LEU A 29 -6.23 5.57 -6.50
C LEU A 29 -5.13 6.23 -5.66
N ILE A 30 -3.85 6.05 -6.02
CA ILE A 30 -2.71 6.72 -5.36
C ILE A 30 -2.80 8.24 -5.55
N ARG A 31 -3.08 8.72 -6.77
CA ARG A 31 -3.24 10.16 -7.07
C ARG A 31 -4.38 10.81 -6.29
N GLU A 32 -5.44 10.07 -6.03
CA GLU A 32 -6.65 10.55 -5.34
C GLU A 32 -6.63 10.34 -3.82
N ALA A 33 -5.61 9.66 -3.28
CA ALA A 33 -5.57 9.26 -1.87
C ALA A 33 -5.40 10.46 -0.94
N ASP A 34 -6.17 10.52 0.15
CA ASP A 34 -5.95 11.48 1.22
C ASP A 34 -4.80 11.01 2.14
N VAL A 35 -4.66 9.70 2.30
CA VAL A 35 -3.57 9.06 3.04
C VAL A 35 -3.13 7.76 2.37
N ILE A 36 -1.82 7.49 2.39
CA ILE A 36 -1.22 6.26 1.92
C ILE A 36 -0.45 5.61 3.07
N LEU A 37 -0.88 4.41 3.46
CA LEU A 37 -0.14 3.52 4.36
C LEU A 37 0.68 2.56 3.48
N TYR A 38 2.01 2.63 3.53
CA TYR A 38 2.88 1.80 2.69
C TYR A 38 3.82 0.94 3.54
N ASP A 39 4.28 -0.19 2.99
CA ASP A 39 5.39 -0.95 3.58
C ASP A 39 6.70 -0.69 2.85
N ARG A 40 7.81 -1.04 3.50
CA ARG A 40 9.17 -0.76 3.03
C ARG A 40 9.58 -1.47 1.75
N LEU A 41 8.81 -2.45 1.29
CA LEU A 41 9.07 -3.12 0.01
C LEU A 41 8.50 -2.34 -1.18
N VAL A 42 7.68 -1.33 -0.93
CA VAL A 42 7.20 -0.41 -1.95
C VAL A 42 8.36 0.48 -2.41
N ASN A 43 8.58 0.53 -3.72
CA ASN A 43 9.52 1.48 -4.31
C ASN A 43 9.03 2.92 -4.06
N PRO A 44 9.83 3.81 -3.45
CA PRO A 44 9.46 5.20 -3.19
C PRO A 44 9.01 5.99 -4.43
N LEU A 45 9.47 5.62 -5.65
CA LEU A 45 9.01 6.25 -6.89
C LEU A 45 7.50 6.12 -7.11
N ILE A 46 6.88 5.06 -6.59
CA ILE A 46 5.42 4.88 -6.67
C ILE A 46 4.69 5.93 -5.83
N LEU A 47 5.29 6.34 -4.70
CA LEU A 47 4.70 7.36 -3.83
C LEU A 47 4.70 8.74 -4.50
N GLN A 48 5.54 8.99 -5.51
CA GLN A 48 5.56 10.26 -6.23
C GLN A 48 4.29 10.54 -7.04
N TYR A 49 3.44 9.53 -7.27
CA TYR A 49 2.13 9.75 -7.88
C TYR A 49 1.12 10.39 -6.92
N SER A 50 1.39 10.44 -5.61
CA SER A 50 0.47 11.07 -4.67
C SER A 50 0.44 12.59 -4.84
N LYS A 51 -0.70 13.22 -4.52
CA LYS A 51 -0.77 14.68 -4.42
C LYS A 51 0.09 15.18 -3.24
N SER A 52 0.54 16.43 -3.30
CA SER A 52 1.36 17.04 -2.22
C SER A 52 0.66 17.12 -0.87
N THR A 53 -0.68 17.03 -0.86
CA THR A 53 -1.50 17.04 0.36
C THR A 53 -1.79 15.65 0.92
N THR A 54 -1.32 14.57 0.26
CA THR A 54 -1.49 13.21 0.75
C THR A 54 -0.58 12.96 1.95
N GLU A 55 -1.15 12.48 3.06
CA GLU A 55 -0.34 11.99 4.19
C GLU A 55 0.28 10.63 3.85
N ILE A 56 1.57 10.46 4.12
CA ILE A 56 2.32 9.23 3.83
C ILE A 56 2.77 8.59 5.15
N ILE A 57 2.36 7.35 5.40
CA ILE A 57 2.59 6.63 6.66
C ILE A 57 3.33 5.31 6.39
N ASP A 58 4.58 5.19 6.88
CA ASP A 58 5.33 3.92 6.88
C ASP A 58 4.76 2.99 7.96
N VAL A 59 4.14 1.90 7.54
CA VAL A 59 3.66 0.82 8.43
C VAL A 59 4.48 -0.47 8.29
N GLY A 60 5.61 -0.40 7.57
CA GLY A 60 6.54 -1.49 7.39
C GLY A 60 7.26 -1.87 8.70
N LYS A 61 7.68 -3.14 8.78
CA LYS A 61 8.45 -3.64 9.93
C LYS A 61 9.81 -2.93 10.03
N LYS A 62 10.21 -2.54 11.24
CA LYS A 62 11.62 -2.28 11.55
C LYS A 62 12.42 -3.59 11.34
N PRO A 63 13.66 -3.55 10.82
CA PRO A 63 14.49 -4.75 10.77
C PRO A 63 14.63 -5.27 12.21
N TYR A 64 14.61 -6.59 12.38
CA TYR A 64 14.68 -7.27 13.70
C TYR A 64 13.41 -7.21 14.58
N ALA A 65 12.36 -6.50 14.21
CA ALA A 65 11.06 -6.63 14.86
C ALA A 65 10.37 -7.89 14.35
N LYS A 66 10.41 -8.99 15.14
CA LYS A 66 9.87 -10.31 14.75
C LYS A 66 8.45 -10.19 14.17
N HIS A 67 7.59 -9.37 14.76
CA HIS A 67 6.27 -9.05 14.20
C HIS A 67 5.84 -7.62 14.61
N ILE A 68 5.79 -6.67 13.67
CA ILE A 68 4.58 -5.82 13.68
C ILE A 68 3.46 -6.78 13.30
N GLN A 69 2.63 -7.05 14.30
CA GLN A 69 1.44 -7.86 14.20
C GLN A 69 0.51 -7.20 13.19
N GLN A 70 -0.01 -7.98 12.26
CA GLN A 70 -0.90 -7.52 11.19
C GLN A 70 -2.09 -6.73 11.77
N GLU A 71 -2.45 -7.04 13.02
CA GLU A 71 -3.40 -6.37 13.89
C GLU A 71 -3.11 -4.87 14.03
N LYS A 72 -1.86 -4.46 14.32
CA LYS A 72 -1.50 -3.04 14.44
C LYS A 72 -1.63 -2.29 13.12
N ILE A 73 -1.29 -2.93 12.01
CA ILE A 73 -1.49 -2.34 10.68
C ILE A 73 -2.99 -2.15 10.42
N ASN A 74 -3.81 -3.13 10.81
CA ASN A 74 -5.26 -3.03 10.68
C ASN A 74 -5.83 -1.89 11.54
N GLU A 75 -5.36 -1.71 12.78
CA GLU A 75 -5.70 -0.58 13.63
C GLU A 75 -5.35 0.76 12.95
N CYS A 76 -4.13 0.89 12.39
CA CYS A 76 -3.75 2.09 11.63
C CYS A 76 -4.68 2.36 10.45
N ILE A 77 -5.10 1.33 9.72
CA ILE A 77 -6.06 1.46 8.60
C ILE A 77 -7.42 1.94 9.10
N VAL A 78 -7.91 1.39 10.22
CA VAL A 78 -9.19 1.80 10.82
C VAL A 78 -9.12 3.26 11.28
N GLU A 79 -8.05 3.66 11.98
CA GLU A 79 -7.84 5.05 12.41
C GLU A 79 -7.70 6.01 11.23
N ALA A 80 -7.05 5.58 10.15
CA ALA A 80 -6.99 6.36 8.91
C ALA A 80 -8.39 6.51 8.28
N ALA A 81 -9.18 5.44 8.25
CA ALA A 81 -10.53 5.48 7.69
C ALA A 81 -11.51 6.32 8.52
N ARG A 82 -11.27 6.52 9.82
CA ARG A 82 -12.03 7.47 10.64
C ARG A 82 -11.75 8.93 10.29
N ARG A 83 -10.52 9.22 9.83
CA ARG A 83 -10.03 10.58 9.61
C ARG A 83 -10.11 11.03 8.15
N TYR A 84 -9.98 10.10 7.21
CA TYR A 84 -9.79 10.39 5.79
C TYR A 84 -10.86 9.71 4.93
N ASN A 85 -11.25 10.36 3.83
CA ASN A 85 -12.28 9.84 2.93
C ASN A 85 -11.74 8.76 1.98
N LYS A 86 -10.49 8.87 1.54
CA LYS A 86 -9.81 7.89 0.67
C LYS A 86 -8.48 7.43 1.28
N VAL A 87 -8.48 6.22 1.82
CA VAL A 87 -7.32 5.56 2.41
C VAL A 87 -6.77 4.53 1.43
N VAL A 88 -5.48 4.61 1.13
CA VAL A 88 -4.78 3.61 0.32
C VAL A 88 -3.81 2.84 1.20
N ARG A 89 -3.89 1.50 1.18
CA ARG A 89 -2.86 0.61 1.74
C ARG A 89 -2.08 0.02 0.57
N LEU A 90 -0.84 0.47 0.41
CA LEU A 90 0.05 0.03 -0.65
C LEU A 90 1.00 -1.06 -0.13
N LYS A 91 0.90 -2.27 -0.69
CA LYS A 91 1.71 -3.43 -0.30
C LYS A 91 2.73 -3.76 -1.38
N GLY A 92 4.01 -3.86 -1.01
CA GLY A 92 5.03 -4.41 -1.89
C GLY A 92 4.85 -5.92 -2.08
N ALA A 93 5.16 -6.43 -3.26
CA ALA A 93 5.38 -7.87 -3.42
C ALA A 93 6.79 -8.20 -2.90
N THR A 94 6.95 -9.28 -2.15
CA THR A 94 8.27 -9.77 -1.80
C THR A 94 8.95 -10.35 -3.04
N GLN A 95 10.23 -10.03 -3.24
CA GLN A 95 11.07 -10.56 -4.32
C GLN A 95 10.96 -12.10 -4.42
N GLN A 96 10.85 -12.78 -3.27
CA GLN A 96 10.65 -14.23 -3.18
C GLN A 96 9.45 -14.76 -3.99
N TYR A 97 8.29 -14.09 -3.97
CA TYR A 97 7.12 -14.55 -4.73
C TYR A 97 7.36 -14.44 -6.24
N LEU A 98 8.13 -13.44 -6.68
CA LEU A 98 8.50 -13.30 -8.08
C LEU A 98 9.54 -14.34 -8.50
N ASP A 99 10.48 -14.66 -7.63
CA ASP A 99 11.48 -15.70 -7.90
C ASP A 99 10.81 -17.08 -7.97
N GLU A 100 9.85 -17.37 -7.08
CA GLU A 100 9.02 -18.57 -7.14
C GLU A 100 8.12 -18.61 -8.39
N PHE A 101 7.52 -17.48 -8.77
CA PHE A 101 6.71 -17.38 -9.99
C PHE A 101 7.54 -17.57 -11.26
N LYS A 102 8.73 -16.96 -11.33
CA LYS A 102 9.68 -17.15 -12.45
C LYS A 102 10.11 -18.61 -12.56
N LYS A 103 10.41 -19.27 -11.44
CA LYS A 103 10.72 -20.71 -11.43
C LYS A 103 9.58 -21.54 -12.02
N LYS A 104 8.31 -21.23 -11.69
CA LYS A 104 7.13 -21.91 -12.24
C LYS A 104 6.90 -21.68 -13.74
N LEU A 105 7.42 -20.59 -14.31
CA LEU A 105 7.31 -20.29 -15.74
C LEU A 105 8.44 -20.88 -16.59
N THR A 106 9.50 -21.38 -15.94
CA THR A 106 10.69 -21.92 -16.61
C THR A 106 10.73 -23.45 -16.59
N HIS A 107 9.64 -24.10 -16.14
CA HIS A 107 9.39 -25.54 -16.12
C HIS A 107 8.00 -25.81 -16.69
#